data_AF-A0A366XRD7-F1
#
_entry.id   AF-A0A366XRD7-F1
#
_cell.length_a   1.000
_cell.length_b   1.000
_cell.length_c   1.000
_cell.angle_alpha   90.00
_cell.angle_beta   90.00
_cell.angle_gamma   90.00
#
_symmetry.space_group_name_H-M   'P 1'
#
loop_
_entity.id
_entity.type
_entity.pdbx_description
1 polymer ?
#
loop_
_entity_poly.entity_id
_entity_poly.type
_entity_poly.pdbx_seq_one_letter_code
_entity_poly.pdbx_strand_id
1 'polypeptide(L)' 'MIERSKIKKMKMKEKERKERTRRLIQKGALLEKYFDSYHLDVEETEELLKIFSEYVKHNTPQKFKEQK' A
#
# COMPACT_ATOMS: atom_id res chain seq x y z
N MET A 1 36.14 7.28 -3.59
CA MET A 1 34.82 7.94 -3.76
C MET A 1 33.68 6.94 -4.06
N ILE A 2 33.95 5.84 -4.77
CA ILE A 2 32.96 4.83 -5.20
C ILE A 2 32.35 4.02 -4.03
N GLU A 3 33.14 3.74 -2.97
CA GLU A 3 32.68 3.01 -1.77
C GLU A 3 31.54 3.73 -1.04
N ARG A 4 31.71 5.04 -0.81
CA ARG A 4 30.74 5.87 -0.07
C ARG A 4 29.43 6.05 -0.84
N SER A 5 29.49 6.11 -2.17
CA SER A 5 28.28 6.20 -2.99
C SER A 5 27.51 4.89 -3.03
N LYS A 6 28.19 3.73 -3.05
CA LYS A 6 27.56 2.40 -2.92
C LYS A 6 26.87 2.23 -1.56
N ILE A 7 27.56 2.55 -0.47
CA ILE A 7 27.00 2.47 0.89
C ILE A 7 25.78 3.39 1.04
N LYS A 8 25.85 4.63 0.51
CA LYS A 8 24.72 5.56 0.52
C LYS A 8 23.51 4.99 -0.23
N LYS A 9 23.72 4.41 -1.43
CA LYS A 9 22.65 3.75 -2.20
C LYS A 9 22.02 2.59 -1.44
N MET A 10 22.81 1.75 -0.76
CA MET A 10 22.28 0.64 0.05
C MET A 10 21.41 1.14 1.21
N LYS A 11 21.86 2.18 1.93
CA LYS A 11 21.09 2.79 3.02
C LYS A 11 19.77 3.41 2.52
N MET A 12 19.78 4.05 1.35
CA MET A 12 18.53 4.58 0.76
C MET A 12 17.56 3.45 0.41
N LYS A 13 18.02 2.39 -0.26
CA LYS A 13 17.18 1.23 -0.56
C LYS A 13 16.61 0.57 0.70
N GLU A 14 17.39 0.49 1.77
CA GLU A 14 16.90 -0.04 3.05
C GLU A 14 15.81 0.86 3.65
N LYS A 15 16.00 2.18 3.59
CA LYS A 15 15.01 3.15 4.05
C LYS A 15 13.70 3.03 3.25
N GLU A 16 13.79 2.99 1.92
CA GLU A 16 12.64 2.82 1.02
C GLU A 16 11.87 1.52 1.33
N ARG A 17 12.60 0.41 1.58
CA ARG A 17 11.96 -0.86 1.99
C ARG A 17 11.22 -0.72 3.32
N LYS A 18 11.84 -0.12 4.33
CA LYS A 18 11.21 0.09 5.65
C LYS A 18 9.97 0.97 5.54
N GLU A 19 10.05 2.06 4.78
CA GLU A 19 8.92 2.96 4.54
C GLU A 19 7.79 2.25 3.79
N ARG A 20 8.11 1.46 2.75
CA ARG A 20 7.13 0.64 2.02
C ARG A 20 6.46 -0.38 2.94
N THR A 21 7.22 -1.14 3.73
CA THR A 21 6.66 -2.12 4.66
C THR A 21 5.76 -1.45 5.70
N ARG A 22 6.19 -0.33 6.30
CA ARG A 22 5.36 0.42 7.25
C ARG A 22 4.03 0.86 6.62
N ARG A 23 4.09 1.40 5.40
CA ARG A 23 2.89 1.83 4.67
C ARG A 23 1.95 0.66 4.37
N LEU A 24 2.48 -0.50 3.98
CA LEU A 24 1.69 -1.69 3.69
C LEU A 24 0.99 -2.20 4.96
N ILE A 25 1.69 -2.28 6.09
CA ILE A 25 1.11 -2.67 7.38
C ILE A 25 0.00 -1.71 7.80
N GLN A 26 0.26 -0.39 7.71
CA GLN A 26 -0.73 0.61 8.06
C GLN A 26 -1.97 0.54 7.17
N LYS A 27 -1.80 0.34 5.86
CA LYS A 27 -2.93 0.19 4.92
C LYS A 27 -3.70 -1.12 5.18
N GLY A 28 -3.01 -2.22 5.45
CA GLY A 28 -3.62 -3.51 5.80
C GLY A 28 -4.48 -3.41 7.06
N ALA A 29 -3.95 -2.81 8.13
CA ALA A 29 -4.72 -2.61 9.37
C ALA A 29 -5.98 -1.74 9.18
N LEU A 30 -5.93 -0.75 8.29
CA LEU A 30 -7.11 0.04 7.95
C LEU A 30 -8.12 -0.78 7.15
N LEU A 31 -7.67 -1.61 6.21
CA LEU A 31 -8.53 -2.51 5.45
C LEU A 31 -9.29 -3.45 6.41
N GLU A 32 -8.57 -4.16 7.26
CA GLU A 32 -9.15 -5.11 8.22
C GLU A 32 -10.19 -4.44 9.11
N LYS A 33 -9.89 -3.22 9.60
CA LYS A 33 -10.80 -2.46 10.46
C LYS A 33 -12.07 -1.98 9.77
N TYR A 34 -11.98 -1.50 8.53
CA TYR A 34 -13.13 -0.86 7.86
C TYR A 34 -13.96 -1.84 7.03
N PHE A 35 -13.40 -2.97 6.65
CA PHE A 35 -14.09 -4.02 5.91
C PHE A 35 -14.39 -5.25 6.76
N ASP A 36 -14.09 -5.20 8.07
CA ASP A 36 -14.20 -6.33 9.01
C ASP A 36 -13.55 -7.63 8.47
N SER A 37 -12.47 -7.50 7.72
CA SER A 37 -11.87 -8.58 6.94
C SER A 37 -10.83 -9.41 7.70
N TYR A 38 -10.80 -9.34 9.04
CA TYR A 38 -9.84 -10.09 9.87
C TYR A 38 -9.92 -11.61 9.69
N HIS A 39 -11.06 -12.10 9.25
CA HIS A 39 -11.35 -13.51 9.03
C HIS A 39 -11.06 -13.97 7.60
N LEU A 40 -10.84 -13.02 6.68
CA LEU A 40 -10.57 -13.32 5.27
C LEU A 40 -9.10 -13.66 5.09
N ASP A 41 -8.83 -14.65 4.27
CA ASP A 41 -7.48 -14.88 3.78
C ASP A 41 -7.09 -13.88 2.68
N VAL A 42 -5.87 -14.03 2.17
CA VAL A 42 -5.32 -13.12 1.15
C VAL A 42 -6.08 -13.22 -0.17
N GLU A 43 -6.54 -14.41 -0.54
CA GLU A 43 -7.21 -14.69 -1.81
C GLU A 43 -8.64 -14.15 -1.78
N GLU A 44 -9.37 -14.42 -0.69
CA GLU A 44 -10.71 -13.88 -0.42
C GLU A 44 -10.68 -12.33 -0.36
N THR A 45 -9.65 -11.77 0.28
CA THR A 45 -9.46 -10.32 0.32
C THR A 45 -9.22 -9.74 -1.08
N GLU A 46 -8.49 -10.45 -1.95
CA GLU A 46 -8.28 -10.00 -3.33
C GLU A 46 -9.59 -10.02 -4.13
N GLU A 47 -10.40 -11.06 -4.00
CA GLU A 47 -11.72 -11.14 -4.65
C GLU A 47 -12.64 -10.02 -4.19
N LEU A 48 -12.72 -9.78 -2.88
CA LEU A 48 -13.46 -8.67 -2.28
C LEU A 48 -13.00 -7.33 -2.89
N LEU A 49 -11.69 -7.09 -2.91
CA LEU A 49 -11.13 -5.85 -3.45
C LEU A 49 -11.40 -5.69 -4.94
N LYS A 50 -11.41 -6.76 -5.73
CA LYS A 50 -11.75 -6.72 -7.17
C LYS A 50 -13.17 -6.22 -7.37
N ILE A 51 -14.14 -6.78 -6.63
CA ILE A 51 -15.56 -6.41 -6.69
C ILE A 51 -15.73 -4.91 -6.39
N PHE A 52 -15.09 -4.41 -5.34
CA PHE A 52 -15.21 -3.00 -4.96
C PHE A 52 -14.31 -2.05 -5.76
N SER A 53 -13.34 -2.55 -6.51
CA SER A 53 -12.35 -1.71 -7.19
C SER A 53 -13.00 -0.76 -8.19
N GLU A 54 -14.00 -1.22 -8.94
CA GLU A 54 -14.74 -0.39 -9.90
C GLU A 54 -15.56 0.67 -9.18
N TYR A 55 -16.33 0.25 -8.16
CA TYR A 55 -17.11 1.17 -7.34
C TYR A 55 -16.25 2.29 -6.76
N VAL A 56 -15.12 1.95 -6.14
CA VAL A 56 -14.20 2.95 -5.56
C VAL A 56 -13.66 3.87 -6.64
N LYS A 57 -13.19 3.36 -7.79
CA LYS A 57 -12.67 4.19 -8.90
C LYS A 57 -13.71 5.20 -9.41
N HIS A 58 -14.96 4.78 -9.55
CA HIS A 58 -16.04 5.64 -10.06
C HIS A 58 -16.53 6.65 -9.01
N ASN A 59 -16.58 6.26 -7.73
CA ASN A 59 -17.13 7.08 -6.65
C ASN A 59 -16.08 7.88 -5.87
N THR A 60 -14.78 7.74 -6.20
CA THR A 60 -13.71 8.51 -5.54
C THR A 60 -13.92 10.01 -5.79
N PRO A 61 -14.12 10.82 -4.72
CA PRO A 61 -14.23 12.27 -4.85
C PRO A 61 -13.01 12.89 -5.53
N GLN A 62 -13.21 13.97 -6.29
CA GLN A 62 -12.15 14.64 -7.04
C GLN A 62 -10.94 15.04 -6.17
N LYS A 63 -11.18 15.40 -4.89
CA LYS A 63 -10.13 15.73 -3.91
C LYS A 63 -9.13 14.60 -3.63
N PHE A 64 -9.48 13.35 -3.95
CA PHE A 64 -8.63 12.17 -3.75
C PHE A 64 -8.17 11.53 -5.06
N LYS A 65 -8.61 12.04 -6.22
CA LYS A 65 -8.04 11.62 -7.50
C LYS A 65 -6.65 12.25 -7.62
N GLU A 66 -5.66 11.46 -8.00
CA GLU A 66 -4.36 12.00 -8.37
C GLU A 66 -4.58 13.04 -9.49
N GLN A 67 -4.11 14.28 -9.26
CA GLN A 67 -4.04 15.27 -10.32
C GLN A 67 -2.97 14.76 -11.29
N LYS A 68 -3.42 14.12 -12.37
CA LYS A 68 -2.55 13.79 -13.50
C LYS A 68 -2.09 15.06 -14.20
#